data_AF-A0A2G8K6G8-F1
#
_entry.id   AF-A0A2G8K6G8-F1
#
_cell.length_a   1.000
_cell.length_b   1.000
_cell.length_c   1.000
_cell.angle_alpha   90.00
_cell.angle_beta   90.00
_cell.angle_gamma   90.00
#
_symmetry.space_group_name_H-M   'P 1'
#
loop_
_entity.id
_entity.type
_entity.pdbx_description
1 polymer ?
#
loop_
_entity_poly.entity_id
_entity_poly.type
_entity_poly.pdbx_seq_one_letter_code
_entity_poly.pdbx_strand_id
1 'polypeptide(L)'
;MKSRTPVFERERNTASNQPLVMCGLCKGFYVKKCFSRHKIKCQGDSCEEACTIPVSLLMSETTNQNKLLSEFSVNILYKFRGDEVGSICREDPVILNVGKRLWDKGRAKENKKTEVRKSVMSDMRRLASLYLHFKEQKTIHASHFTLETGTSRDMFDRKNFSILSEAINAYTLNKEKASIKSGLKLGIYYLLKKASKVIKATHLVEENDIAAADIDRFVSVLELIRTFCLEMLHIK
;
A
#
# COMPACT_ATOMS: atom_id res chain seq x y z
N MET A 1 14.95 27.23 -45.53
CA MET A 1 14.64 25.79 -45.65
C MET A 1 13.86 25.36 -44.41
N LYS A 2 12.60 24.91 -44.56
CA LYS A 2 11.75 24.48 -43.45
C LYS A 2 12.18 23.08 -42.99
N SER A 3 12.52 22.94 -41.71
CA SER A 3 12.87 21.65 -41.07
C SER A 3 11.71 20.66 -41.21
N ARG A 4 12.00 19.46 -41.73
CA ARG A 4 11.01 18.43 -42.14
C ARG A 4 10.59 17.46 -41.02
N THR A 5 10.97 17.70 -39.77
CA THR A 5 10.59 16.80 -38.66
C THR A 5 9.88 17.59 -37.57
N PRO A 6 8.56 17.43 -37.40
CA PRO A 6 7.86 18.05 -36.27
C PRO A 6 8.38 17.47 -34.95
N VAL A 7 8.85 18.35 -34.07
CA VAL A 7 9.23 17.98 -32.70
C VAL A 7 7.95 17.79 -31.90
N PHE A 8 7.57 16.53 -31.67
CA PHE A 8 6.43 16.21 -30.82
C PHE A 8 6.84 16.33 -29.34
N GLU A 9 6.14 17.19 -28.59
CA GLU A 9 6.30 17.24 -27.13
C GLU A 9 5.78 15.92 -26.54
N ARG A 10 6.65 15.19 -25.83
CA ARG A 10 6.25 13.99 -25.09
C ARG A 10 5.41 14.43 -23.89
N GLU A 11 4.11 14.10 -23.89
CA GLU A 11 3.23 14.40 -22.76
C GLU A 11 3.76 13.72 -21.49
N ARG A 12 3.92 14.50 -20.42
CA ARG A 12 4.13 13.93 -19.08
C ARG A 12 2.80 13.34 -18.64
N ASN A 13 2.77 12.03 -18.48
CA ASN A 13 1.63 11.26 -17.98
C ASN A 13 1.17 11.84 -16.62
N THR A 14 0.19 12.73 -16.67
CA THR A 14 -0.57 13.16 -15.50
C THR A 14 -1.94 12.55 -15.69
N ALA A 15 -2.17 11.45 -14.97
CA ALA A 15 -3.45 10.75 -14.94
C ALA A 15 -4.56 11.71 -14.44
N SER A 16 -5.11 12.48 -15.37
CA SER A 16 -6.15 13.45 -15.10
C SER A 16 -7.20 13.32 -16.19
N ASN A 17 -8.45 13.12 -15.77
CA ASN A 17 -9.67 13.12 -16.60
C ASN A 17 -9.92 14.53 -17.18
N GLN A 18 -8.96 15.06 -17.93
CA GLN A 18 -9.08 16.39 -18.51
C GLN A 18 -9.62 16.30 -19.93
N PRO A 19 -10.54 17.20 -20.32
CA PRO A 19 -11.16 17.16 -21.63
C PRO A 19 -10.09 17.32 -22.71
N LEU A 20 -10.06 16.37 -23.64
CA LEU A 20 -9.24 16.41 -24.84
C LEU A 20 -9.97 17.15 -25.96
N VAL A 21 -9.20 17.84 -26.78
CA VAL A 21 -9.67 18.56 -27.97
C VAL A 21 -8.86 18.07 -29.16
N MET A 22 -9.53 17.79 -30.27
CA MET A 22 -8.87 17.43 -31.52
C MET A 22 -8.56 18.69 -32.32
N CYS A 23 -7.34 18.81 -32.83
CA CYS A 23 -6.99 19.88 -33.76
C CYS A 23 -7.58 19.61 -35.15
N GLY A 24 -8.30 20.57 -35.72
CA GLY A 24 -8.86 20.45 -37.07
C GLY A 24 -7.82 20.26 -38.18
N LEU A 25 -6.60 20.78 -37.98
CA LEU A 25 -5.51 20.77 -38.97
C LEU A 25 -4.68 19.49 -38.93
N CYS A 26 -3.99 19.24 -37.81
CA CYS A 26 -3.09 18.09 -37.70
C CYS A 26 -3.82 16.81 -37.25
N LYS A 27 -5.13 16.90 -36.94
CA LYS A 27 -5.95 15.82 -36.37
C LYS A 27 -5.37 15.21 -35.07
N GLY A 28 -4.42 15.90 -34.44
CA GLY A 28 -3.82 15.51 -33.17
C GLY A 28 -4.74 15.81 -31.98
N PHE A 29 -4.64 15.00 -30.93
CA PHE A 29 -5.39 15.17 -29.68
C PHE A 29 -4.53 15.90 -28.64
N TYR A 30 -5.11 16.90 -28.00
CA TYR A 30 -4.42 17.71 -27.00
C TYR A 30 -5.34 18.01 -25.81
N VAL A 31 -4.77 18.05 -24.60
CA VAL A 31 -5.51 18.52 -23.42
C VAL A 31 -5.93 19.98 -23.62
N LYS A 32 -7.19 20.32 -23.31
CA LYS A 32 -7.77 21.66 -23.53
C LYS A 32 -6.88 22.80 -23.01
N LYS A 33 -6.27 22.64 -21.83
CA LYS A 33 -5.36 23.65 -21.23
C LYS A 33 -4.07 23.89 -22.04
N CYS A 34 -3.62 22.90 -22.80
CA CYS A 34 -2.42 22.96 -23.63
C CYS A 34 -2.73 23.29 -25.10
N PHE A 35 -4.01 23.26 -25.49
CA PHE A 35 -4.41 23.43 -26.88
C PHE A 35 -4.07 24.82 -27.43
N SER A 36 -4.18 25.88 -26.62
CA SER A 36 -3.78 27.24 -27.04
C SER A 36 -2.30 27.32 -27.45
N ARG A 37 -1.41 26.61 -26.73
CA ARG A 37 0.01 26.50 -27.09
C ARG A 37 0.22 25.71 -28.38
N HIS A 38 -0.53 24.62 -28.55
CA HIS A 38 -0.50 23.85 -29.78
C HIS A 38 -0.95 24.71 -30.97
N LYS A 39 -2.03 25.48 -30.84
CA LYS A 39 -2.58 26.35 -31.90
C LYS A 39 -1.52 27.31 -32.44
N ILE A 40 -0.71 27.92 -31.57
CA ILE A 40 0.39 28.81 -31.94
C ILE A 40 1.47 28.07 -32.77
N LYS A 41 1.82 26.85 -32.37
CA LYS A 41 2.85 26.04 -33.05
C LYS A 41 2.37 25.40 -34.36
N CYS A 42 1.08 25.08 -34.45
CA CYS A 42 0.49 24.44 -35.63
C CYS A 42 0.37 25.39 -36.83
N GLN A 43 0.61 26.71 -36.63
CA GLN A 43 0.68 27.76 -37.68
C GLN A 43 -0.51 27.76 -38.65
N GLY A 44 -1.72 27.54 -38.15
CA GLY A 44 -2.93 27.56 -38.97
C GLY A 44 -3.67 28.89 -38.90
N ASP A 45 -3.74 29.62 -40.01
CA ASP A 45 -4.44 30.92 -40.10
C ASP A 45 -5.94 30.81 -40.35
N SER A 46 -6.49 29.60 -40.48
CA SER A 46 -7.94 29.37 -40.56
C SER A 46 -8.17 27.90 -40.34
N CYS A 47 -8.95 27.50 -39.34
CA CYS A 47 -9.51 26.15 -39.33
C CYS A 47 -10.72 26.03 -38.42
N GLU A 48 -11.66 25.22 -38.90
CA GLU A 48 -12.95 24.84 -38.35
C GLU A 48 -12.92 24.63 -36.82
N GLU A 49 -14.02 25.01 -36.18
CA GLU A 49 -14.17 24.97 -34.73
C GLU A 49 -13.71 23.63 -34.14
N ALA A 50 -12.82 23.72 -33.14
CA ALA A 50 -12.30 22.55 -32.47
C ALA A 50 -13.45 21.80 -31.77
N CYS A 51 -13.78 20.61 -32.27
CA CYS A 51 -14.81 19.78 -31.66
C CYS A 51 -14.33 19.22 -30.33
N THR A 52 -15.13 19.43 -29.28
CA THR A 52 -14.93 18.75 -28.00
C THR A 52 -15.40 17.32 -28.17
N ILE A 53 -14.48 16.36 -28.07
CA ILE A 53 -14.84 14.95 -28.08
C ILE A 53 -15.08 14.52 -26.63
N PRO A 54 -16.26 13.97 -26.31
CA PRO A 54 -16.47 13.32 -25.03
C PRO A 54 -15.43 12.22 -24.87
N VAL A 55 -14.47 12.42 -23.96
CA VAL A 55 -13.41 11.44 -23.68
C VAL A 55 -14.03 10.09 -23.30
N SER A 56 -15.26 10.09 -22.76
CA SER A 56 -16.08 8.90 -22.49
C SER A 56 -16.26 7.96 -23.68
N LEU A 57 -16.21 8.44 -24.93
CA LEU A 57 -16.34 7.61 -26.14
C LEU A 57 -15.01 6.97 -26.57
N LEU A 58 -13.88 7.48 -26.08
CA LEU A 58 -12.53 6.97 -26.36
C LEU A 58 -11.97 6.12 -25.20
N MET A 59 -12.69 6.07 -24.09
CA MET A 59 -12.33 5.24 -22.95
C MET A 59 -12.71 3.80 -23.26
N SER A 60 -11.72 2.98 -23.61
CA SER A 60 -11.86 1.52 -23.66
C SER A 60 -12.50 1.00 -22.36
N GLU A 61 -13.19 -0.13 -22.44
CA GLU A 61 -13.92 -0.83 -21.36
C GLU A 61 -13.13 -0.96 -20.04
N THR A 62 -11.81 -0.79 -20.09
CA THR A 62 -10.92 -0.61 -18.94
C THR A 62 -11.32 0.51 -17.98
N THR A 63 -12.07 1.53 -18.44
CA THR A 63 -12.52 2.62 -17.55
C THR A 63 -13.83 2.29 -16.84
N ASN A 64 -14.67 1.41 -17.39
CA ASN A 64 -15.82 0.88 -16.67
C ASN A 64 -15.41 -0.06 -15.53
N GLN A 65 -14.22 -0.67 -15.60
CA GLN A 65 -13.64 -1.40 -14.46
C GLN A 65 -13.36 -0.47 -13.25
N ASN A 66 -13.05 0.81 -13.46
CA ASN A 66 -12.84 1.76 -12.35
C ASN A 66 -14.12 2.06 -11.55
N LYS A 67 -15.31 1.80 -12.09
CA LYS A 67 -16.58 1.93 -11.34
C LYS A 67 -16.84 0.77 -10.39
N LEU A 68 -16.24 -0.40 -10.65
CA LEU A 68 -16.35 -1.60 -9.81
C LEU A 68 -15.21 -1.73 -8.79
N LEU A 69 -14.15 -0.94 -8.94
CA LEU A 69 -13.00 -1.00 -8.05
C LEU A 69 -13.31 -0.31 -6.72
N SER A 70 -13.16 -1.07 -5.63
CA SER A 70 -13.34 -0.53 -4.28
C SER A 70 -12.45 0.70 -4.07
N GLU A 71 -12.95 1.68 -3.30
CA GLU A 71 -12.18 2.88 -2.95
C GLU A 71 -10.81 2.51 -2.34
N PHE A 72 -10.76 1.43 -1.57
CA PHE A 72 -9.54 0.88 -1.00
C PHE A 72 -8.54 0.44 -2.09
N SER A 73 -9.00 -0.26 -3.13
CA SER A 73 -8.14 -0.71 -4.23
C SER A 73 -7.46 0.47 -4.94
N VAL A 74 -8.24 1.50 -5.29
CA VAL A 74 -7.75 2.68 -6.02
C VAL A 74 -6.81 3.53 -5.18
N ASN A 75 -7.15 3.74 -3.90
CA ASN A 75 -6.39 4.63 -3.03
C ASN A 75 -5.18 3.96 -2.37
N ILE A 76 -5.20 2.64 -2.18
CA ILE A 76 -4.16 1.91 -1.44
C ILE A 76 -3.45 0.91 -2.34
N LEU A 77 -4.16 -0.10 -2.85
CA LEU A 77 -3.52 -1.26 -3.50
C LEU A 77 -2.75 -0.90 -4.76
N TYR A 78 -3.33 -0.08 -5.64
CA TYR A 78 -2.66 0.37 -6.88
C TYR A 78 -1.55 1.41 -6.65
N LYS A 79 -1.40 1.90 -5.42
CA LYS A 79 -0.32 2.83 -5.08
C LYS A 79 0.93 2.12 -4.54
N PHE A 80 0.86 0.83 -4.25
CA PHE A 80 2.05 0.07 -3.88
C PHE A 80 2.98 -0.14 -5.08
N ARG A 81 4.28 -0.09 -4.83
CA ARG A 81 5.30 -0.40 -5.84
C ARG A 81 5.23 -1.87 -6.24
N GLY A 82 5.84 -2.22 -7.37
CA GLY A 82 5.98 -3.60 -7.85
C GLY A 82 7.11 -4.37 -7.16
N ASP A 83 7.40 -4.08 -5.89
CA ASP A 83 8.38 -4.80 -5.09
C ASP A 83 7.74 -5.96 -4.31
N GLU A 84 8.55 -6.89 -3.81
CA GLU A 84 8.08 -8.07 -3.05
C GLU A 84 7.16 -7.68 -1.89
N VAL A 85 7.57 -6.69 -1.09
CA VAL A 85 6.74 -6.11 -0.02
C VAL A 85 5.40 -5.59 -0.55
N GLY A 86 5.41 -4.95 -1.73
CA GLY A 86 4.20 -4.46 -2.39
C GLY A 86 3.28 -5.57 -2.92
N SER A 87 3.83 -6.69 -3.39
CA SER A 87 3.08 -7.89 -3.78
C SER A 87 2.41 -8.52 -2.56
N ILE A 88 3.15 -8.72 -1.46
CA ILE A 88 2.58 -9.20 -0.19
C ILE A 88 1.45 -8.31 0.29
N CYS A 89 1.61 -6.98 0.23
CA CYS A 89 0.53 -6.05 0.60
C CYS A 89 -0.74 -6.17 -0.27
N ARG A 90 -0.63 -6.71 -1.49
CA ARG A 90 -1.75 -6.90 -2.43
C ARG A 90 -2.38 -8.28 -2.36
N GLU A 91 -1.65 -9.29 -1.89
CA GLU A 91 -2.03 -10.70 -1.99
C GLU A 91 -2.30 -11.33 -0.62
N ASP A 92 -1.58 -10.92 0.43
CA ASP A 92 -1.74 -11.52 1.76
C ASP A 92 -3.11 -11.12 2.38
N PRO A 93 -3.98 -12.09 2.70
CA PRO A 93 -5.35 -11.82 3.10
C PRO A 93 -5.45 -11.10 4.45
N VAL A 94 -4.52 -11.37 5.37
CA VAL A 94 -4.49 -10.72 6.68
C VAL A 94 -4.03 -9.27 6.55
N ILE A 95 -2.96 -9.00 5.81
CA ILE A 95 -2.47 -7.63 5.58
C ILE A 95 -3.50 -6.80 4.81
N LEU A 96 -4.17 -7.39 3.82
CA LEU A 96 -5.29 -6.77 3.10
C LEU A 96 -6.43 -6.38 4.04
N ASN A 97 -6.88 -7.31 4.89
CA ASN A 97 -7.97 -7.07 5.82
C ASN A 97 -7.59 -5.98 6.85
N VAL A 98 -6.38 -6.05 7.41
CA VAL A 98 -5.85 -5.00 8.28
C VAL A 98 -5.86 -3.66 7.55
N GLY A 99 -5.28 -3.58 6.35
CA GLY A 99 -5.26 -2.36 5.54
C GLY A 99 -6.64 -1.78 5.29
N LYS A 100 -7.60 -2.62 4.90
CA LYS A 100 -8.99 -2.22 4.63
C LYS A 100 -9.66 -1.65 5.87
N ARG A 101 -9.58 -2.33 7.01
CA ARG A 101 -10.17 -1.84 8.28
C ARG A 101 -9.54 -0.54 8.75
N LEU A 102 -8.24 -0.36 8.55
CA LEU A 102 -7.55 0.89 8.88
C LEU A 102 -7.98 2.05 7.97
N TRP A 103 -8.14 1.76 6.67
CA TRP A 103 -8.67 2.72 5.70
C TRP A 103 -10.10 3.14 6.04
N ASP A 104 -10.98 2.17 6.30
CA ASP A 104 -12.38 2.42 6.61
C ASP A 104 -12.55 3.28 7.87
N LYS A 105 -11.70 3.07 8.89
CA LYS A 105 -11.69 3.88 10.12
C LYS A 105 -11.25 5.33 9.89
N GLY A 106 -10.36 5.57 8.93
CA GLY A 106 -9.73 6.87 8.71
C GLY A 106 -10.39 7.72 7.62
N ARG A 107 -11.02 7.08 6.63
CA ARG A 107 -11.47 7.73 5.38
C ARG A 107 -12.59 8.76 5.55
N ALA A 108 -13.37 8.69 6.62
CA ALA A 108 -14.43 9.66 6.93
C ALA A 108 -13.90 11.09 7.20
N LYS A 109 -12.59 11.23 7.43
CA LYS A 109 -11.93 12.53 7.64
C LYS A 109 -11.49 13.09 6.29
N GLU A 110 -12.38 13.76 5.57
CA GLU A 110 -12.12 14.29 4.21
C GLU A 110 -10.84 15.13 4.13
N ASN A 111 -10.61 16.01 5.11
CA ASN A 111 -9.44 16.89 5.16
C ASN A 111 -8.10 16.19 5.42
N LYS A 112 -8.09 14.86 5.67
CA LYS A 112 -6.87 14.08 6.00
C LYS A 112 -6.74 12.81 5.16
N LYS A 113 -7.44 12.73 4.02
CA LYS A 113 -7.46 11.53 3.19
C LYS A 113 -6.06 11.11 2.71
N THR A 114 -5.19 12.07 2.40
CA THR A 114 -3.81 11.81 1.96
C THR A 114 -2.94 11.27 3.08
N GLU A 115 -3.05 11.82 4.28
CA GLU A 115 -2.32 11.40 5.49
C GLU A 115 -2.77 10.02 5.93
N VAL A 116 -4.08 9.78 5.95
CA VAL A 116 -4.67 8.46 6.24
C VAL A 116 -4.12 7.43 5.24
N ARG A 117 -4.12 7.75 3.94
CA ARG A 117 -3.58 6.87 2.90
C ARG A 117 -2.11 6.53 3.15
N LYS A 118 -1.27 7.54 3.39
CA LYS A 118 0.17 7.35 3.70
C LYS A 118 0.35 6.50 4.96
N SER A 119 -0.43 6.74 6.00
CA SER A 119 -0.37 5.97 7.25
C SER A 119 -0.76 4.52 7.03
N VAL A 120 -1.86 4.24 6.34
CA VAL A 120 -2.32 2.86 6.05
C VAL A 120 -1.28 2.12 5.21
N MET A 121 -0.77 2.74 4.15
CA MET A 121 0.26 2.14 3.31
C MET A 121 1.56 1.85 4.08
N SER A 122 1.94 2.76 4.99
CA SER A 122 3.10 2.57 5.86
C SER A 122 2.90 1.38 6.82
N ASP A 123 1.73 1.29 7.45
CA ASP A 123 1.36 0.19 8.35
C ASP A 123 1.37 -1.17 7.61
N MET A 124 0.73 -1.24 6.42
CA MET A 124 0.72 -2.46 5.60
C MET A 124 2.12 -2.89 5.19
N ARG A 125 2.96 -1.95 4.73
CA ARG A 125 4.35 -2.27 4.34
C ARG A 125 5.19 -2.73 5.51
N ARG A 126 5.02 -2.15 6.70
CA ARG A 126 5.72 -2.60 7.91
C ARG A 126 5.32 -4.02 8.30
N LEU A 127 4.03 -4.37 8.19
CA LEU A 127 3.58 -5.75 8.42
C LEU A 127 4.16 -6.71 7.38
N ALA A 128 4.14 -6.35 6.10
CA ALA A 128 4.70 -7.16 5.03
C ALA A 128 6.22 -7.36 5.18
N SER A 129 6.97 -6.30 5.52
CA SER A 129 8.40 -6.42 5.80
C SER A 129 8.69 -7.28 7.03
N LEU A 130 7.89 -7.15 8.10
CA LEU A 130 8.02 -8.02 9.27
C LEU A 130 7.74 -9.48 8.91
N TYR A 131 6.75 -9.74 8.05
CA TYR A 131 6.44 -11.09 7.58
C TYR A 131 7.59 -11.71 6.78
N LEU A 132 8.27 -10.93 5.94
CA LEU A 132 9.48 -11.40 5.24
C LEU A 132 10.58 -11.82 6.23
N HIS A 133 10.88 -10.97 7.21
CA HIS A 133 11.85 -11.32 8.26
C HIS A 133 11.41 -12.53 9.09
N PHE A 134 10.11 -12.68 9.34
CA PHE A 134 9.57 -13.85 10.03
C PHE A 134 9.78 -15.13 9.21
N LYS A 135 9.56 -15.09 7.89
CA LYS A 135 9.87 -16.23 7.00
C LYS A 135 11.37 -16.57 7.04
N GLU A 136 12.24 -15.56 6.99
CA GLU A 136 13.70 -15.75 7.09
C GLU A 136 14.10 -16.43 8.41
N GLN A 137 13.59 -15.95 9.56
CA GLN A 137 13.91 -16.56 10.85
C GLN A 137 13.35 -17.99 10.95
N LYS A 138 12.14 -18.22 10.45
CA LYS A 138 11.55 -19.57 10.45
C LYS A 138 12.36 -20.56 9.61
N THR A 139 12.94 -20.12 8.49
CA THR A 139 13.86 -20.96 7.70
C THR A 139 15.20 -21.26 8.38
N ILE A 140 15.67 -20.38 9.26
CA ILE A 140 16.91 -20.59 10.03
C ILE A 140 16.68 -21.60 11.16
N HIS A 141 15.55 -21.50 11.87
CA HIS A 141 15.31 -22.25 13.10
C HIS A 141 14.57 -23.59 12.91
N ALA A 142 13.87 -23.80 11.80
CA ALA A 142 13.16 -25.06 11.52
C ALA A 142 13.69 -25.72 10.25
N SER A 143 14.33 -26.88 10.39
CA SER A 143 14.78 -27.74 9.28
C SER A 143 13.63 -28.30 8.43
N HIS A 144 12.39 -28.30 8.95
CA HIS A 144 11.16 -28.58 8.19
C HIS A 144 10.28 -27.33 8.13
N PHE A 145 10.16 -26.76 6.92
CA PHE A 145 9.33 -25.59 6.64
C PHE A 145 7.85 -26.00 6.51
N THR A 146 7.07 -25.84 7.57
CA THR A 146 5.60 -25.83 7.46
C THR A 146 5.06 -24.55 8.07
N LEU A 147 4.78 -23.57 7.21
CA LEU A 147 3.85 -22.50 7.52
C LEU A 147 2.46 -23.15 7.59
N GLU A 148 1.79 -23.07 8.74
CA GLU A 148 0.49 -23.74 8.93
C GLU A 148 -0.56 -23.12 7.99
N THR A 149 -0.52 -21.80 7.80
CA THR A 149 -1.43 -21.10 6.89
C THR A 149 -0.77 -20.56 5.62
N GLY A 150 0.56 -20.42 5.61
CA GLY A 150 1.29 -19.82 4.47
C GLY A 150 1.14 -18.29 4.35
N THR A 151 0.51 -17.65 5.33
CA THR A 151 0.21 -16.21 5.31
C THR A 151 0.79 -15.50 6.53
N SER A 152 0.71 -14.17 6.54
CA SER A 152 1.10 -13.34 7.68
C SER A 152 0.31 -13.65 8.97
N ARG A 153 -0.77 -14.45 8.89
CA ARG A 153 -1.50 -15.00 10.05
C ARG A 153 -0.61 -15.78 11.02
N ASP A 154 0.39 -16.47 10.50
CA ASP A 154 1.30 -17.31 11.29
C ASP A 154 2.09 -16.51 12.32
N MET A 155 2.33 -15.21 12.06
CA MET A 155 2.96 -14.31 13.04
C MET A 155 2.11 -14.07 14.29
N PHE A 156 0.80 -14.30 14.21
CA PHE A 156 -0.14 -14.07 15.31
C PHE A 156 -0.49 -15.36 16.06
N ASP A 157 0.26 -16.44 15.83
CA ASP A 157 0.22 -17.62 16.67
C ASP A 157 1.30 -17.51 17.77
N ARG A 158 0.90 -17.74 19.02
CA ARG A 158 1.81 -17.77 20.16
C ARG A 158 2.92 -18.80 20.00
N LYS A 159 2.66 -19.93 19.31
CA LYS A 159 3.65 -21.00 19.12
C LYS A 159 4.86 -20.47 18.36
N ASN A 160 4.64 -19.50 17.48
CA ASN A 160 5.67 -18.86 16.68
C ASN A 160 6.26 -17.60 17.34
N PHE A 161 5.95 -17.32 18.62
CA PHE A 161 6.33 -16.04 19.25
C PHE A 161 7.84 -15.86 19.38
N SER A 162 8.60 -16.92 19.64
CA SER A 162 10.07 -16.87 19.67
C SER A 162 10.64 -16.37 18.34
N ILE A 163 10.19 -17.00 17.24
CA ILE A 163 10.57 -16.66 15.87
C ILE A 163 10.14 -15.22 15.52
N LEU A 164 8.94 -14.82 15.95
CA LEU A 164 8.47 -13.44 15.78
C LEU A 164 9.38 -12.44 16.52
N SER A 165 9.79 -12.75 17.74
CA SER A 165 10.67 -11.90 18.54
C SER A 165 12.02 -11.69 17.84
N GLU A 166 12.61 -12.77 17.32
CA GLU A 166 13.84 -12.72 16.51
C GLU A 166 13.64 -11.91 15.23
N ALA A 167 12.52 -12.08 14.54
CA ALA A 167 12.20 -11.32 13.33
C ALA A 167 12.07 -9.82 13.60
N ILE A 168 11.43 -9.44 14.73
CA ILE A 168 11.35 -8.04 15.17
C ILE A 168 12.75 -7.49 15.44
N ASN A 169 13.60 -8.25 16.13
CA ASN A 169 14.98 -7.82 16.41
C ASN A 169 15.79 -7.69 15.12
N ALA A 170 15.73 -8.65 14.20
CA ALA A 170 16.39 -8.59 12.90
C ALA A 170 15.94 -7.38 12.07
N TYR A 171 14.64 -7.08 12.06
CA TYR A 171 14.08 -5.95 11.32
C TYR A 171 14.46 -4.58 11.93
N THR A 172 14.63 -4.54 13.26
CA THR A 172 14.90 -3.29 14.00
C THR A 172 16.37 -3.05 14.27
N LEU A 173 17.25 -4.03 14.06
CA LEU A 173 18.68 -3.88 14.21
C LEU A 173 19.27 -3.05 13.05
N ASN A 174 20.06 -2.06 13.39
CA ASN A 174 20.93 -1.38 12.43
C ASN A 174 22.25 -2.13 12.35
N LYS A 175 22.46 -2.88 11.25
CA LYS A 175 23.69 -3.65 11.04
C LYS A 175 24.96 -2.78 10.97
N GLU A 176 24.85 -1.55 10.49
CA GLU A 176 26.01 -0.64 10.33
C GLU A 176 26.46 -0.04 11.66
N LYS A 177 25.52 0.23 12.56
CA LYS A 177 25.78 0.93 13.85
C LYS A 177 25.65 0.00 15.05
N ALA A 178 25.44 -1.29 14.83
CA ALA A 178 25.13 -2.31 15.84
C ALA A 178 24.10 -1.83 16.89
N SER A 179 23.12 -1.01 16.48
CA SER A 179 22.19 -0.32 17.38
C SER A 179 20.73 -0.59 17.03
N ILE A 180 19.87 -0.56 18.04
CA ILE A 180 18.44 -0.85 17.87
C ILE A 180 17.71 0.42 17.42
N LYS A 181 16.89 0.32 16.37
CA LYS A 181 15.96 1.37 15.94
C LYS A 181 14.75 1.41 16.88
N SER A 182 14.92 1.96 18.08
CA SER A 182 13.91 1.93 19.16
C SER A 182 12.54 2.48 18.73
N GLY A 183 12.51 3.56 17.94
CA GLY A 183 11.25 4.10 17.40
C GLY A 183 10.53 3.16 16.43
N LEU A 184 11.28 2.40 15.62
CA LEU A 184 10.69 1.38 14.74
C LEU A 184 10.19 0.18 15.56
N LYS A 185 10.97 -0.28 16.54
CA LYS A 185 10.58 -1.38 17.44
C LYS A 185 9.28 -1.06 18.18
N LEU A 186 9.16 0.15 18.72
CA LEU A 186 7.93 0.63 19.34
C LEU A 186 6.77 0.72 18.34
N GLY A 187 7.04 1.22 17.12
CA GLY A 187 6.04 1.27 16.05
C GLY A 187 5.50 -0.10 15.65
N ILE A 188 6.37 -1.12 15.57
CA ILE A 188 5.98 -2.51 15.27
C ILE A 188 5.11 -3.08 16.39
N TYR A 189 5.48 -2.87 17.66
CA TYR A 189 4.68 -3.33 18.80
C TYR A 189 3.22 -2.83 18.72
N TYR A 190 3.03 -1.52 18.53
CA TYR A 190 1.67 -0.96 18.43
C TYR A 190 0.94 -1.41 17.17
N LEU A 191 1.67 -1.62 16.07
CA LEU A 191 1.11 -2.16 14.82
C LEU A 191 0.62 -3.60 14.99
N LEU A 192 1.38 -4.47 15.68
CA LEU A 192 0.97 -5.84 16.00
C LEU A 192 -0.30 -5.86 16.86
N LYS A 193 -0.39 -4.99 17.88
CA LYS A 193 -1.64 -4.86 18.67
C LYS A 193 -2.82 -4.44 17.82
N LYS A 194 -2.60 -3.46 16.93
CA LYS A 194 -3.64 -2.94 16.03
C LYS A 194 -4.12 -4.03 15.06
N ALA A 195 -3.20 -4.79 14.48
CA ALA A 195 -3.51 -5.93 13.61
C ALA A 195 -4.23 -7.05 14.37
N SER A 196 -3.79 -7.37 15.59
CA SER A 196 -4.43 -8.39 16.44
C SER A 196 -5.90 -8.06 16.71
N LYS A 197 -6.24 -6.79 16.95
CA LYS A 197 -7.65 -6.36 17.10
C LYS A 197 -8.47 -6.63 15.84
N VAL A 198 -7.91 -6.42 14.65
CA VAL A 198 -8.59 -6.69 13.38
C VAL A 198 -8.78 -8.19 13.17
N ILE A 199 -7.74 -8.99 13.43
CA ILE A 199 -7.79 -10.46 13.29
C ILE A 199 -8.81 -11.05 14.27
N LYS A 200 -8.77 -10.64 15.54
CA LYS A 200 -9.75 -11.06 16.55
C LYS A 200 -11.18 -10.71 16.11
N ALA A 201 -11.42 -9.47 15.69
CA ALA A 201 -12.74 -9.05 15.23
C ALA A 201 -13.23 -9.87 14.04
N THR A 202 -12.33 -10.32 13.17
CA THR A 202 -12.67 -11.19 12.03
C THR A 202 -13.14 -12.55 12.53
N HIS A 203 -12.40 -13.19 13.43
CA HIS A 203 -12.80 -14.47 14.04
C HIS A 203 -14.11 -14.39 14.81
N LEU A 204 -14.36 -13.30 15.56
CA LEU A 204 -15.63 -13.10 16.27
C LEU A 204 -16.83 -12.94 15.32
N VAL A 205 -16.64 -12.24 14.20
CA VAL A 205 -17.69 -12.10 13.17
C VAL A 205 -17.97 -13.44 12.47
N GLU A 206 -16.98 -14.31 12.38
CA GLU A 206 -17.07 -15.67 11.84
C GLU A 206 -17.52 -16.71 12.87
N GLU A 207 -17.97 -16.28 14.07
CA GLU A 207 -18.40 -17.15 15.18
C GLU A 207 -17.31 -18.17 15.62
N ASN A 208 -16.04 -17.84 15.40
CA ASN A 208 -14.90 -18.65 15.81
C ASN A 208 -14.26 -18.10 17.10
N ASP A 209 -14.95 -18.32 18.21
CA ASP A 209 -14.53 -17.82 19.53
C ASP A 209 -13.20 -18.42 20.02
N ILE A 210 -12.90 -19.66 19.61
CA ILE A 210 -11.64 -20.34 19.98
C ILE A 210 -10.46 -19.59 19.36
N ALA A 211 -10.52 -19.32 18.05
CA ALA A 211 -9.46 -18.57 17.37
C ALA A 211 -9.37 -17.12 17.86
N ALA A 212 -10.50 -16.49 18.21
CA ALA A 212 -10.51 -15.16 18.82
C ALA A 212 -9.82 -15.14 20.19
N ALA A 213 -10.08 -16.13 21.04
CA ALA A 213 -9.44 -16.27 22.35
C ALA A 213 -7.93 -16.55 22.23
N ASP A 214 -7.51 -17.26 21.18
CA ASP A 214 -6.08 -17.46 20.91
C ASP A 214 -5.34 -16.18 20.55
N ILE A 215 -5.99 -15.26 19.82
CA ILE A 215 -5.44 -13.93 19.57
C ILE A 215 -5.32 -13.13 20.87
N ASP A 216 -6.29 -13.20 21.78
CA ASP A 216 -6.18 -12.53 23.08
C ASP A 216 -4.97 -13.03 23.86
N ARG A 217 -4.77 -14.35 23.91
CA ARG A 217 -3.63 -14.95 24.59
C ARG A 217 -2.29 -14.56 23.93
N PHE A 218 -2.24 -14.48 22.60
CA PHE A 218 -1.07 -13.93 21.88
C PHE A 218 -0.80 -12.47 22.31
N VAL A 219 -1.83 -11.63 22.38
CA VAL A 219 -1.68 -10.24 22.82
C VAL A 219 -1.20 -10.16 24.27
N SER A 220 -1.69 -11.03 25.17
CA SER A 220 -1.19 -11.11 26.55
C SER A 220 0.30 -11.42 26.60
N VAL A 221 0.77 -12.40 25.81
CA VAL A 221 2.21 -12.71 25.70
C VAL A 221 2.99 -11.51 25.17
N LEU A 222 2.50 -10.85 24.12
CA LEU A 222 3.12 -9.65 23.54
C LEU A 222 3.23 -8.50 24.56
N GLU A 223 2.23 -8.33 25.42
CA GLU A 223 2.20 -7.30 26.46
C GLU A 223 3.14 -7.60 27.62
N LEU A 224 3.19 -8.86 28.08
CA LEU A 224 4.11 -9.29 29.13
C LEU A 224 5.57 -9.13 28.70
N ILE A 225 5.89 -9.47 27.45
CA ILE A 225 7.25 -9.38 26.91
C ILE A 225 7.65 -7.94 26.59
N ARG A 226 6.69 -7.02 26.38
CA ARG A 226 7.01 -5.58 26.25
C ARG A 226 7.83 -5.08 27.43
N THR A 227 7.48 -5.50 28.64
CA THR A 227 8.18 -5.11 29.88
C THR A 227 9.65 -5.54 29.80
N PHE A 228 9.92 -6.79 29.42
CA PHE A 228 11.28 -7.32 29.26
C PHE A 228 12.07 -6.72 28.08
N CYS A 229 11.42 -6.41 26.96
CA CYS A 229 12.08 -5.92 25.74
C CYS A 229 12.34 -4.40 25.71
N LEU A 230 11.68 -3.61 26.55
CA LEU A 230 11.89 -2.16 26.67
C LEU A 230 12.71 -1.77 27.91
N GLU A 231 12.94 -2.67 28.87
CA GLU A 231 13.79 -2.41 30.03
C GLU A 231 15.30 -2.24 29.72
N MET A 232 15.75 -2.59 28.51
CA MET A 232 17.10 -2.20 28.06
C MET A 232 17.22 -0.72 27.62
N LEU A 233 16.19 0.11 27.80
CA LEU A 233 16.26 1.56 27.54
C LEU A 233 16.80 2.39 28.72
N HIS A 234 17.09 1.78 29.88
CA HIS A 234 17.62 2.50 31.06
C HIS A 234 18.74 1.76 31.80
N ILE A 235 19.81 1.42 31.10
CA ILE A 235 21.12 1.23 31.76
C ILE A 235 22.10 2.21 31.11
N LYS A 236 22.33 3.29 31.87
CA LYS A 236 23.30 4.39 31.81
C LYS A 236 24.19 4.50 30.57
#